data_AF-A0A7V2S6B9-F1
#
_entry.id   AF-A0A7V2S6B9-F1
#
_cell.length_a   1.000
_cell.length_b   1.000
_cell.length_c   1.000
_cell.angle_alpha   90.00
_cell.angle_beta   90.00
_cell.angle_gamma   90.00
#
_symmetry.space_group_name_H-M   'P 1'
#
loop_
_entity.id
_entity.type
_entity.pdbx_description
1 polymer ?
#
loop_
_entity_poly.entity_id
_entity_poly.type
_entity_poly.pdbx_seq_one_letter_code
_entity_poly.pdbx_strand_id
1 'polypeptide(L)' 'MDLKQQIERLQELKTKLYQKDFLLTWEKSEDDLKMVLEVAAILKNMRDQNISSKVFDSGLAISIFRDNSTRTRF' A
#
# COMPACT_ATOMS: atom_id res chain seq x y z
N MET A 1 17.74 -5.95 -0.55
CA MET A 1 17.89 -4.47 -0.66
C MET A 1 17.81 -3.89 0.74
N ASP A 2 18.60 -2.87 1.03
CA ASP A 2 18.50 -2.16 2.30
C ASP A 2 17.14 -1.46 2.41
N LEU A 3 16.41 -1.72 3.50
CA LEU A 3 15.08 -1.18 3.75
C LEU A 3 15.09 0.35 3.73
N LYS A 4 16.15 0.96 4.28
CA LYS A 4 16.30 2.42 4.32
C LYS A 4 16.40 3.00 2.91
N GLN A 5 17.20 2.38 2.05
CA GLN A 5 17.34 2.80 0.66
C GLN A 5 16.02 2.70 -0.12
N GLN A 6 15.18 1.69 0.16
CA GLN A 6 13.86 1.58 -0.46
C GLN A 6 12.93 2.73 -0.02
N ILE A 7 12.94 3.07 1.26
CA ILE A 7 12.12 4.17 1.80
C ILE A 7 12.57 5.52 1.23
N GLU A 8 13.88 5.76 1.10
CA GLU A 8 14.41 7.01 0.54
C GLU A 8 13.94 7.24 -0.90
N ARG A 9 13.86 6.18 -1.72
CA ARG A 9 13.38 6.27 -3.11
C ARG A 9 11.93 6.72 -3.23
N LEU A 10 11.10 6.53 -2.20
CA LEU A 10 9.71 6.98 -2.23
C LEU A 10 9.60 8.50 -2.36
N GLN A 11 10.62 9.26 -1.91
CA GLN A 11 10.63 10.72 -1.99
C GLN A 11 10.70 11.25 -3.43
N GLU A 12 11.14 10.43 -4.38
CA GLU A 12 11.28 10.80 -5.79
C GLU A 12 9.95 10.76 -6.54
N LEU A 13 8.97 10.00 -6.04
CA LEU A 13 7.69 9.76 -6.70
C LEU A 13 6.65 10.83 -6.31
N LYS A 14 6.04 11.49 -7.31
CA LYS A 14 5.03 12.52 -7.09
C LYS A 14 3.63 11.94 -7.20
N THR A 15 3.01 11.70 -6.04
CA THR A 15 1.68 11.06 -5.99
C THR A 15 0.58 11.99 -5.52
N LYS A 16 -0.66 11.64 -5.86
CA LYS A 16 -1.87 12.34 -5.40
C LYS A 16 -2.86 11.39 -4.71
N LEU A 17 -2.38 10.26 -4.17
CA LEU A 17 -3.21 9.19 -3.59
C LEU A 17 -3.78 9.51 -2.20
N TYR A 18 -3.17 10.42 -1.44
CA TYR A 18 -3.63 10.76 -0.09
C TYR A 18 -5.06 11.33 -0.11
N GLN A 19 -5.93 10.77 0.73
CA GLN A 19 -7.36 11.11 0.81
C GLN A 19 -8.13 10.98 -0.52
N LYS A 20 -7.74 10.02 -1.36
CA LYS A 20 -8.46 9.70 -2.62
C LYS A 20 -8.80 8.23 -2.73
N ASP A 21 -9.85 7.96 -3.50
CA ASP A 21 -10.25 6.59 -3.83
C ASP A 21 -9.32 5.97 -4.88
N PHE A 22 -9.07 4.67 -4.74
CA PHE A 22 -8.36 3.86 -5.72
C PHE A 22 -9.33 2.86 -6.35
N LEU A 23 -10.01 3.28 -7.43
CA LEU A 23 -11.01 2.46 -8.12
C LEU A 23 -10.44 1.82 -9.38
N LEU A 24 -9.86 2.62 -10.29
CA LEU A 24 -9.41 2.18 -11.60
C LEU A 24 -7.95 2.59 -11.83
N THR A 25 -7.11 1.68 -12.32
CA THR A 25 -5.66 1.90 -12.46
C THR A 25 -5.32 2.94 -13.53
N TRP A 26 -6.10 3.02 -14.61
CA TRP A 26 -5.89 3.99 -15.69
C TRP A 26 -6.24 5.43 -15.31
N GLU A 27 -6.88 5.64 -14.16
CA GLU A 27 -7.11 6.99 -13.60
C GLU A 27 -5.91 7.47 -12.76
N LYS A 28 -4.89 6.62 -12.56
CA LYS A 28 -3.71 6.93 -11.74
C LYS A 28 -2.52 7.29 -12.62
N SER A 29 -1.66 8.16 -12.12
CA SER A 29 -0.40 8.45 -12.80
C SER A 29 0.53 7.24 -12.73
N GLU A 30 1.54 7.20 -13.59
CA GLU A 30 2.59 6.18 -13.50
C GLU A 30 3.28 6.20 -12.13
N ASP A 31 3.56 7.39 -11.58
CA ASP A 31 4.14 7.57 -10.25
C ASP A 31 3.24 7.04 -9.12
N ASP A 32 1.92 7.24 -9.22
CA ASP A 32 0.95 6.67 -8.27
C ASP A 32 1.03 5.13 -8.28
N LEU A 33 1.09 4.52 -9.47
CA LEU A 33 1.20 3.06 -9.60
C LEU A 33 2.53 2.52 -9.07
N LYS A 34 3.65 3.20 -9.39
CA LYS A 34 4.97 2.86 -8.85
C LYS A 34 5.01 2.96 -7.33
N MET A 35 4.40 4.01 -6.76
CA MET A 35 4.34 4.18 -5.30
C MET A 35 3.64 3.00 -4.62
N VAL A 36 2.50 2.54 -5.17
CA VAL A 36 1.79 1.38 -4.62
C VAL A 36 2.68 0.13 -4.61
N LEU A 37 3.40 -0.13 -5.72
CA LEU A 37 4.29 -1.29 -5.84
C LEU A 37 5.49 -1.20 -4.88
N GLU A 38 6.13 -0.04 -4.78
CA GLU A 38 7.29 0.16 -3.89
C GLU A 38 6.88 0.05 -2.41
N VAL A 39 5.76 0.66 -2.00
CA VAL A 39 5.25 0.53 -0.63
C VAL A 39 4.89 -0.92 -0.30
N ALA A 40 4.27 -1.67 -1.24
CA ALA A 40 3.98 -3.08 -1.05
C ALA A 40 5.25 -3.92 -0.85
N ALA A 41 6.30 -3.65 -1.63
CA ALA A 41 7.59 -4.32 -1.50
C ALA A 41 8.28 -4.00 -0.15
N ILE A 42 8.21 -2.75 0.30
CA ILE A 42 8.73 -2.29 1.60
C ILE A 42 8.00 -2.99 2.75
N LEU A 43 6.66 -3.03 2.74
CA LEU A 43 5.87 -3.71 3.78
C LEU A 43 6.18 -5.21 3.85
N LYS A 44 6.37 -5.86 2.70
CA LYS A 44 6.83 -7.26 2.65
C LYS A 44 8.21 -7.41 3.30
N ASN A 45 9.15 -6.54 2.97
CA ASN A 45 10.51 -6.57 3.54
C ASN A 45 10.50 -6.34 5.07
N MET A 46 9.71 -5.37 5.55
CA MET A 46 9.51 -5.16 6.99
C MET A 46 9.00 -6.43 7.68
N ARG A 47 8.03 -7.12 7.08
CA ARG A 47 7.51 -8.38 7.62
C ARG A 47 8.57 -9.48 7.67
N ASP A 48 9.37 -9.62 6.60
CA ASP A 48 10.47 -10.60 6.51
C ASP A 48 11.54 -10.35 7.59
N GLN A 49 11.70 -9.09 8.03
CA GLN A 49 12.60 -8.69 9.13
C GLN A 49 11.94 -8.66 10.52
N ASN A 50 10.69 -9.15 10.65
CA ASN A 50 9.92 -9.12 11.88
C ASN A 50 9.70 -7.70 12.47
N ILE A 51 9.61 -6.69 11.59
CA ILE A 51 9.30 -5.31 11.95
C ILE A 51 7.79 -5.10 11.81
N SER A 52 7.15 -4.61 12.88
CA SER A 52 5.72 -4.27 12.86
C SER A 52 5.49 -3.02 12.00
N SER A 53 4.52 -3.10 11.08
CA SER A 53 4.03 -1.97 10.29
C SER A 53 2.67 -1.46 10.77
N LYS A 54 2.32 -1.68 12.05
CA LYS A 54 1.09 -1.19 12.65
C LYS A 54 1.13 0.35 12.70
N VAL A 55 0.17 1.01 12.05
CA VAL A 55 0.05 2.48 12.01
C VAL A 55 -1.19 3.04 12.73
N PHE A 56 -2.14 2.18 13.10
CA PHE A 56 -3.36 2.57 13.82
C PHE A 56 -3.47 1.82 15.15
N ASP A 57 -3.60 2.55 16.26
CA ASP A 57 -3.86 1.93 17.57
C ASP A 57 -5.32 1.54 17.80
N SER A 58 -6.24 2.21 17.10
CA SER A 58 -7.66 1.92 17.09
C SER A 58 -8.29 2.35 15.75
N GLY A 59 -9.48 1.85 15.45
CA GLY A 59 -10.22 2.16 14.22
C GLY A 59 -10.95 0.95 13.65
N LEU A 60 -11.89 1.19 12.74
CA LEU A 60 -12.63 0.15 12.02
C LEU A 60 -12.54 0.42 10.51
N ALA A 61 -12.28 -0.65 9.74
CA ALA A 61 -12.42 -0.65 8.29
C ALA A 61 -13.64 -1.52 7.94
N ILE A 62 -14.49 -1.04 7.03
CA ILE A 62 -15.72 -1.73 6.65
C ILE A 62 -15.49 -2.50 5.35
N SER A 63 -15.72 -3.81 5.37
CA SER A 63 -15.69 -4.65 4.17
C SER A 63 -17.10 -4.89 3.64
N ILE A 64 -17.38 -4.50 2.40
CA ILE A 64 -18.69 -4.66 1.75
C ILE A 64 -18.57 -5.71 0.65
N PHE A 65 -19.20 -6.86 0.84
CA PHE A 65 -19.26 -7.94 -0.15
C PHE A 65 -20.65 -8.00 -0.78
N ARG A 66 -20.70 -8.07 -2.12
CA ARG A 66 -21.91 -8.35 -2.89
C ARG A 66 -21.87 -9.72 -3.57
N ASP A 67 -20.79 -10.46 -3.34
CA ASP A 67 -20.52 -11.82 -3.81
C ASP A 67 -19.92 -12.68 -2.68
N ASN A 68 -19.62 -13.95 -2.98
CA ASN A 68 -19.05 -14.91 -2.04
C ASN A 68 -17.57 -15.21 -2.33
N SER A 69 -16.74 -14.18 -2.48
CA SER A 69 -15.29 -14.36 -2.65
C SER A 69 -14.56 -14.50 -1.30
N THR A 70 -13.95 -15.66 -1.04
CA THR A 70 -13.11 -15.86 0.15
C THR A 70 -11.68 -15.38 -0.05
N ARG A 71 -11.16 -15.40 -1.29
CA ARG A 71 -9.76 -15.03 -1.58
C ARG A 71 -9.47 -13.54 -1.39
N THR A 72 -10.45 -12.68 -1.60
CA THR A 72 -10.32 -11.22 -1.40
C THR A 72 -10.68 -10.79 0.01
N ARG A 73 -11.22 -11.70 0.83
CA ARG A 73 -11.54 -11.46 2.23
C ARG A 73 -10.31 -11.59 3.15
N PHE A 74 -9.33 -12.42 2.75
CA PHE A 74 -8.10 -12.69 3.49
C PHE A 74 -6.89 -12.10 2.75
#